data_AF-A0A1F9P8V1-F1
#
_entry.id   AF-A0A1F9P8V1-F1
#
_cell.length_a   1.000
_cell.length_b   1.000
_cell.length_c   1.000
_cell.angle_alpha   90.00
_cell.angle_beta   90.00
_cell.angle_gamma   90.00
#
_symmetry.space_group_name_H-M   'P 1'
#
loop_
_entity.id
_entity.type
_entity.pdbx_description
1 polymer ?
#
loop_
_entity_poly.entity_id
_entity_poly.type
_entity_poly.pdbx_seq_one_letter_code
_entity_poly.pdbx_strand_id
1 'polypeptide(L)'
;MGGYSRSRCREWALQFLYQAEFAGPRQPEAVERFWRHFQAEGAPPAYLKELISGVADHLEELDAFIVRYSEHWRLSRMTIVDRNLLRLAIYELLYQPDIPPKVVINEAVEMAKRYGSEASGGFVNGILDQVRMSVGREV
;
A
#
# COMPACT_ATOMS: atom_id res chain seq x y z
N MET A 1 -24.07 11.19 -3.33
CA MET A 1 -22.66 11.51 -3.66
C MET A 1 -21.92 10.20 -3.78
N GLY A 2 -21.55 9.81 -4.99
CA GLY A 2 -20.85 8.53 -5.21
C GLY A 2 -19.50 8.58 -4.51
N GLY A 3 -19.27 7.69 -3.56
CA GLY A 3 -17.95 7.52 -2.96
C GLY A 3 -16.94 7.06 -4.01
N TYR A 4 -15.66 7.36 -3.79
CA TYR A 4 -14.60 6.86 -4.66
C TYR A 4 -14.42 5.36 -4.48
N SER A 5 -14.06 4.65 -5.56
CA SER A 5 -13.81 3.21 -5.49
C SER A 5 -12.59 2.90 -4.63
N ARG A 6 -12.57 1.73 -3.98
CA ARG A 6 -11.41 1.28 -3.19
C ARG A 6 -10.14 1.21 -4.04
N SER A 7 -10.23 0.73 -5.27
CA SER A 7 -9.10 0.68 -6.21
C SER A 7 -8.51 2.08 -6.47
N ARG A 8 -9.35 3.12 -6.62
CA ARG A 8 -8.89 4.49 -6.79
C ARG A 8 -8.24 5.05 -5.52
N CYS A 9 -8.79 4.76 -4.36
CA CYS A 9 -8.18 5.12 -3.08
C CYS A 9 -6.81 4.47 -2.88
N ARG A 10 -6.61 3.20 -3.28
CA ARG A 10 -5.29 2.55 -3.22
C ARG A 10 -4.27 3.21 -4.14
N GLU A 11 -4.68 3.58 -5.35
CA GLU A 11 -3.82 4.30 -6.28
C GLU A 11 -3.33 5.64 -5.68
N TRP A 12 -4.23 6.41 -5.07
CA TRP A 12 -3.87 7.65 -4.39
C TRP A 12 -3.01 7.42 -3.15
N ALA A 13 -3.29 6.37 -2.36
CA ALA A 13 -2.46 6.01 -1.23
C ALA A 13 -1.02 5.70 -1.68
N LEU A 14 -0.85 4.92 -2.75
CA LEU A 14 0.46 4.62 -3.31
C LEU A 14 1.19 5.89 -3.78
N GLN A 15 0.51 6.79 -4.49
CA GLN A 15 1.09 8.06 -4.94
C GLN A 15 1.52 8.95 -3.76
N PHE A 16 0.68 9.03 -2.72
CA PHE A 16 1.00 9.76 -1.50
C PHE A 16 2.23 9.18 -0.81
N LEU A 17 2.26 7.86 -0.58
CA LEU A 17 3.35 7.17 0.10
C LEU A 17 4.67 7.30 -0.68
N TYR A 18 4.61 7.21 -2.01
CA TYR A 18 5.77 7.46 -2.88
C TYR A 18 6.32 8.88 -2.69
N GLN A 19 5.45 9.90 -2.67
CA GLN A 19 5.88 11.28 -2.45
C GLN A 19 6.46 11.48 -1.04
N ALA A 20 5.88 10.83 -0.03
CA ALA A 20 6.30 10.95 1.36
C ALA A 20 7.72 10.41 1.61
N GLU A 21 8.24 9.53 0.75
CA GLU A 21 9.63 9.03 0.82
C GLU A 21 10.67 10.13 0.59
N PHE A 22 10.31 11.20 -0.10
CA PHE A 22 11.20 12.34 -0.36
C PHE A 22 10.96 13.52 0.59
N ALA A 23 9.74 13.64 1.12
CA ALA A 23 9.31 14.79 1.93
C ALA A 23 9.22 14.51 3.44
N GLY A 24 9.26 13.24 3.85
CA GLY A 24 9.04 12.79 5.22
C GLY A 24 7.54 12.76 5.61
N PRO A 25 7.00 11.64 6.13
CA PRO A 25 5.55 11.45 6.33
C PRO A 25 4.95 12.21 7.53
N ARG A 26 5.74 12.91 8.35
CA ARG A 26 5.30 13.40 9.67
C ARG A 26 4.63 14.79 9.67
N GLN A 27 3.88 15.13 8.63
CA GLN A 27 3.14 16.40 8.64
C GLN A 27 1.63 16.12 8.82
N PRO A 28 1.00 16.64 9.90
CA PRO A 28 -0.41 16.36 10.22
C PRO A 28 -1.39 16.65 9.08
N GLU A 29 -1.06 17.59 8.19
CA GLU A 29 -1.91 18.04 7.08
C GLU A 29 -1.43 17.49 5.71
N ALA A 30 -0.52 16.52 5.70
CA ALA A 30 0.08 16.03 4.47
C ALA A 30 -0.99 15.48 3.51
N VAL A 31 -1.96 14.74 4.03
CA VAL A 31 -3.04 14.14 3.22
C VAL A 31 -3.96 15.21 2.64
N GLU A 32 -4.34 16.21 3.43
CA GLU A 32 -5.16 17.34 2.99
C GLU A 32 -4.44 18.19 1.94
N ARG A 33 -3.12 18.38 2.06
CA ARG A 33 -2.32 19.08 1.04
C ARG A 33 -2.18 18.27 -0.24
N PHE A 34 -1.91 16.96 -0.12
CA PHE A 34 -1.88 16.06 -1.27
C PHE A 34 -3.21 16.08 -2.03
N TRP A 35 -4.33 15.97 -1.30
CA TRP A 35 -5.67 15.97 -1.90
C TRP A 35 -5.99 17.26 -2.64
N ARG A 36 -5.68 18.42 -2.03
CA ARG A 36 -5.85 19.73 -2.67
C ARG A 36 -5.06 19.86 -3.96
N HIS A 37 -3.89 19.21 -4.04
CA HIS A 37 -3.06 19.24 -5.25
C HIS A 37 -3.62 18.37 -6.38
N PHE A 38 -4.21 17.22 -6.08
CA PHE A 38 -4.61 16.23 -7.08
C PHE A 38 -6.06 16.33 -7.57
N GLN A 39 -7.00 16.76 -6.73
CA GLN A 39 -8.44 16.65 -7.06
C GLN A 39 -9.29 17.85 -6.64
N ALA A 40 -8.73 18.83 -5.90
CA ALA A 40 -9.25 20.17 -5.55
C ALA A 40 -10.66 20.31 -4.91
N GLU A 41 -11.60 19.39 -5.13
CA GLU A 41 -12.97 19.46 -4.64
C GLU A 41 -13.22 18.45 -3.50
N GLY A 42 -13.83 18.94 -2.42
CA GLY A 42 -14.25 18.11 -1.29
C GLY A 42 -13.13 17.61 -0.38
N ALA A 43 -13.52 16.79 0.61
CA ALA A 43 -12.60 16.18 1.55
C ALA A 43 -12.00 14.88 0.98
N PRO A 44 -10.77 14.49 1.38
CA PRO A 44 -10.20 13.20 1.01
C PRO A 44 -11.11 12.04 1.48
N PRO A 45 -11.25 10.96 0.70
CA PRO A 45 -12.07 9.82 1.10
C PRO A 45 -11.61 9.22 2.43
N ALA A 46 -12.55 8.80 3.28
CA ALA A 46 -12.22 8.20 4.58
C ALA A 46 -11.27 7.00 4.44
N TYR A 47 -11.55 6.11 3.48
CA TYR A 47 -10.71 4.95 3.21
C TYR A 47 -9.30 5.33 2.71
N LEU A 48 -9.13 6.42 1.96
CA LEU A 48 -7.80 6.92 1.59
C LEU A 48 -7.02 7.35 2.84
N LYS A 49 -7.67 8.11 3.74
CA LYS A 49 -7.06 8.55 4.99
C LYS A 49 -6.63 7.36 5.85
N GLU A 50 -7.51 6.38 5.99
CA GLU A 50 -7.29 5.15 6.74
C GLU A 50 -6.09 4.35 6.22
N LEU A 51 -5.96 4.18 4.90
CA LEU A 51 -4.80 3.52 4.31
C LEU A 51 -3.50 4.26 4.62
N ILE A 52 -3.48 5.59 4.47
CA ILE A 52 -2.28 6.39 4.69
C ILE A 52 -1.87 6.39 6.17
N SER A 53 -2.83 6.64 7.08
CA SER A 53 -2.55 6.67 8.52
C SER A 53 -2.14 5.28 9.01
N GLY A 54 -2.85 4.24 8.58
CA GLY A 54 -2.54 2.87 8.96
C GLY A 54 -1.15 2.42 8.54
N VAL A 55 -0.73 2.74 7.31
CA VAL A 55 0.65 2.45 6.87
C VAL A 55 1.69 3.24 7.67
N ALA A 56 1.40 4.51 8.00
CA ALA A 56 2.31 5.33 8.78
C ALA A 56 2.45 4.85 10.23
N ASP A 57 1.34 4.46 10.86
CA ASP A 57 1.28 4.02 12.26
C ASP A 57 1.91 2.63 12.45
N HIS A 58 1.86 1.77 11.42
CA HIS A 58 2.38 0.40 11.44
C HIS A 58 3.68 0.22 10.64
N LEU A 59 4.35 1.31 10.23
CA LEU A 59 5.45 1.26 9.26
C LEU A 59 6.54 0.24 9.59
N GLU A 60 7.00 0.20 10.84
CA GLU A 60 8.07 -0.71 11.30
C GLU A 60 7.62 -2.18 11.25
N GLU A 61 6.38 -2.47 11.61
CA GLU A 61 5.79 -3.80 11.55
C GLU A 61 5.65 -4.29 10.11
N LEU A 62 5.10 -3.43 9.23
CA LEU A 62 4.95 -3.73 7.81
C LEU A 62 6.30 -4.01 7.14
N ASP A 63 7.32 -3.20 7.45
CA ASP A 63 8.68 -3.42 6.96
C ASP A 63 9.28 -4.73 7.48
N ALA A 64 9.00 -5.12 8.73
CA ALA A 64 9.43 -6.40 9.28
C ALA A 64 8.79 -7.59 8.57
N PHE A 65 7.50 -7.50 8.20
CA PHE A 65 6.83 -8.50 7.36
C PHE A 65 7.50 -8.63 5.99
N ILE A 66 7.77 -7.50 5.33
CA ILE A 66 8.43 -7.50 4.02
C ILE A 66 9.80 -8.19 4.10
N VAL A 67 10.64 -7.79 5.06
CA VAL A 67 11.99 -8.34 5.25
C VAL A 67 11.94 -9.84 5.54
N ARG A 68 10.97 -10.30 6.34
CA ARG A 68 10.82 -11.72 6.68
C ARG A 68 10.55 -12.59 5.45
N TYR A 69 9.74 -12.12 4.51
CA TYR A 69 9.28 -12.90 3.36
C TYR A 69 9.99 -12.57 2.04
N SER A 70 10.86 -11.56 2.02
CA SER A 70 11.74 -11.29 0.90
C SER A 70 13.05 -12.06 1.08
N GLU A 71 13.07 -13.34 0.68
CA GLU A 71 14.23 -14.25 0.78
C GLU A 71 15.54 -13.60 0.29
N HIS A 72 16.29 -12.94 1.19
CA HIS A 72 17.56 -12.24 0.94
C HIS A 72 17.49 -10.91 0.16
N TRP A 73 16.31 -10.33 -0.06
CA TRP A 73 16.19 -8.99 -0.68
C TRP A 73 16.17 -7.90 0.39
N ARG A 74 17.21 -7.05 0.44
CA ARG A 74 17.19 -5.88 1.33
C ARG A 74 16.11 -4.90 0.87
N LEU A 75 15.28 -4.37 1.78
CA LEU A 75 14.29 -3.31 1.50
C LEU A 75 14.86 -2.14 0.66
N SER A 76 16.13 -1.81 0.86
CA SER A 76 16.83 -0.74 0.13
C SER A 76 17.08 -1.03 -1.35
N ARG A 77 16.97 -2.29 -1.78
CA ARG A 77 17.09 -2.72 -3.18
C ARG A 77 15.74 -2.85 -3.87
N MET A 78 14.63 -2.70 -3.16
CA MET A 78 13.30 -2.66 -3.75
C MET A 78 13.06 -1.29 -4.37
N THR A 79 12.31 -1.23 -5.47
CA THR A 79 11.85 0.06 -5.97
C THR A 79 10.96 0.72 -4.91
N ILE A 80 10.93 2.06 -4.89
CA ILE A 80 10.10 2.82 -3.95
C ILE A 80 8.62 2.43 -4.13
N VAL A 81 8.21 2.14 -5.37
CA VAL A 81 6.87 1.68 -5.72
C VAL A 81 6.59 0.31 -5.08
N ASP A 82 7.43 -0.69 -5.33
CA ASP A 82 7.19 -2.05 -4.80
C ASP A 82 7.15 -2.05 -3.27
N ARG A 83 8.07 -1.31 -2.62
CA ARG A 83 8.11 -1.21 -1.16
C ARG A 83 6.83 -0.62 -0.59
N ASN A 84 6.36 0.51 -1.12
CA ASN A 84 5.14 1.15 -0.61
C ASN A 84 3.88 0.38 -0.96
N LEU A 85 3.87 -0.32 -2.10
CA LEU A 85 2.78 -1.19 -2.49
C LEU A 85 2.66 -2.41 -1.57
N LEU A 86 3.80 -3.03 -1.22
CA LEU A 86 3.84 -4.11 -0.24
C LEU A 86 3.35 -3.64 1.13
N ARG A 87 3.83 -2.47 1.62
CA ARG A 87 3.34 -1.90 2.89
C ARG A 87 1.83 -1.73 2.90
N LEU A 88 1.29 -1.14 1.82
CA LEU A 88 -0.15 -0.91 1.66
C LEU A 88 -0.95 -2.22 1.68
N ALA A 89 -0.53 -3.20 0.89
CA ALA A 89 -1.23 -4.47 0.78
C ALA A 89 -1.13 -5.31 2.07
N ILE A 90 0.03 -5.32 2.73
CA ILE A 90 0.22 -6.02 4.01
C ILE A 90 -0.65 -5.37 5.10
N TYR A 91 -0.73 -4.03 5.13
CA TYR A 91 -1.64 -3.32 6.04
C TYR A 91 -3.09 -3.78 5.82
N GLU A 92 -3.57 -3.85 4.58
CA GLU A 92 -4.91 -4.34 4.31
C GLU A 92 -5.09 -5.81 4.72
N LEU A 93 -4.10 -6.68 4.49
CA LEU A 93 -4.17 -8.07 4.89
C LEU A 93 -4.32 -8.21 6.42
N LEU A 94 -3.64 -7.38 7.19
CA LEU A 94 -3.61 -7.42 8.66
C LEU A 94 -4.81 -6.72 9.32
N TYR A 95 -5.19 -5.55 8.82
CA TYR A 95 -6.11 -4.64 9.53
C TYR A 95 -7.43 -4.41 8.80
N GLN A 96 -7.64 -4.97 7.61
CA GLN A 96 -8.89 -4.86 6.85
C GLN A 96 -9.53 -6.24 6.66
N PRO A 97 -10.11 -6.83 7.73
CA PRO A 97 -10.71 -8.18 7.67
C PRO A 97 -11.89 -8.26 6.69
N ASP A 98 -12.58 -7.14 6.46
CA ASP A 98 -13.73 -7.06 5.55
C ASP A 98 -13.34 -7.09 4.07
N ILE A 99 -12.04 -7.05 3.75
CA ILE A 99 -11.53 -7.13 2.38
C ILE A 99 -11.00 -8.53 2.13
N PRO A 100 -11.54 -9.29 1.16
CA PRO A 100 -11.02 -10.61 0.84
C PRO A 100 -9.54 -10.57 0.46
N PRO A 101 -8.69 -11.47 0.98
CA PRO A 101 -7.25 -11.48 0.69
C PRO A 101 -6.93 -11.52 -0.81
N LYS A 102 -7.71 -12.31 -1.57
CA LYS A 102 -7.59 -12.39 -3.02
C LYS A 102 -7.75 -11.03 -3.71
N VAL A 103 -8.65 -10.18 -3.22
CA VAL A 103 -8.87 -8.84 -3.78
C VAL A 103 -7.67 -7.95 -3.49
N VAL A 104 -7.15 -7.97 -2.26
CA VAL A 104 -5.96 -7.19 -1.87
C VAL A 104 -4.75 -7.58 -2.75
N ILE A 105 -4.49 -8.88 -2.88
CA ILE A 105 -3.36 -9.39 -3.66
C ILE A 105 -3.52 -9.02 -5.14
N ASN A 106 -4.68 -9.25 -5.75
CA ASN A 106 -4.91 -8.92 -7.16
C ASN A 106 -4.72 -7.43 -7.44
N GLU A 107 -5.28 -6.55 -6.60
CA GLU A 107 -5.13 -5.10 -6.76
C GLU A 107 -3.65 -4.68 -6.65
N ALA A 108 -2.93 -5.23 -5.67
CA ALA A 108 -1.50 -4.97 -5.51
C ALA A 108 -0.69 -5.46 -6.73
N VAL A 109 -0.98 -6.65 -7.25
CA VAL A 109 -0.28 -7.19 -8.42
C VAL A 109 -0.54 -6.36 -9.67
N GLU A 110 -1.79 -5.93 -9.91
CA GLU A 110 -2.11 -5.07 -11.05
C GLU A 110 -1.48 -3.69 -10.94
N MET A 111 -1.41 -3.11 -9.74
CA MET A 111 -0.67 -1.86 -9.51
C MET A 111 0.84 -2.05 -9.71
N ALA A 112 1.41 -3.18 -9.27
CA ALA A 112 2.82 -3.49 -9.44
C ALA A 112 3.21 -3.59 -10.93
N LYS A 113 2.36 -4.22 -11.75
CA LYS A 113 2.54 -4.27 -13.20
C LYS A 113 2.45 -2.90 -13.87
N ARG A 114 1.63 -2.00 -13.32
CA ARG A 114 1.38 -0.68 -13.92
C ARG A 114 2.45 0.35 -13.56
N TYR A 115 2.92 0.35 -12.32
CA TYR A 115 3.81 1.40 -11.79
C TYR A 115 5.23 0.89 -11.47
N GLY A 116 5.42 -0.43 -11.39
CA GLY A 116 6.70 -1.06 -11.09
C GLY A 116 7.52 -1.40 -12.33
N SER A 117 8.46 -2.31 -12.15
CA SER A 117 9.27 -2.92 -13.21
C SER A 117 8.58 -4.14 -13.84
N GLU A 118 9.16 -4.67 -14.92
CA GLU A 118 8.68 -5.91 -15.55
C GLU A 118 8.58 -7.10 -14.57
N ALA A 119 9.49 -7.18 -13.60
CA ALA A 119 9.51 -8.23 -12.59
C ALA A 119 8.58 -7.97 -11.38
N SER A 120 8.05 -6.75 -11.24
CA SER A 120 7.35 -6.31 -10.02
C SER A 120 6.07 -7.12 -9.74
N GLY A 121 5.30 -7.46 -10.78
CA GLY A 121 4.05 -8.22 -10.60
C GLY A 121 4.25 -9.58 -9.94
N GLY A 122 5.24 -10.35 -10.40
CA GLY A 122 5.55 -11.67 -9.82
C GLY A 122 6.16 -11.56 -8.43
N PHE A 123 7.05 -10.57 -8.23
CA PHE A 123 7.68 -10.31 -6.94
C PHE A 123 6.67 -9.95 -5.85
N VAL A 124 5.77 -9.00 -6.13
CA VAL A 124 4.71 -8.59 -5.19
C VAL A 124 3.77 -9.75 -4.89
N ASN A 125 3.36 -10.52 -5.89
CA ASN A 125 2.50 -11.69 -5.68
C ASN A 125 3.15 -12.69 -4.72
N GLY A 126 4.41 -13.05 -4.96
CA GLY A 126 5.14 -14.03 -4.14
C GLY A 126 5.23 -13.63 -2.67
N ILE A 127 5.55 -12.37 -2.37
CA ILE A 127 5.63 -11.88 -0.99
C ILE A 127 4.25 -11.89 -0.32
N LEU A 128 3.23 -11.37 -1.00
CA LEU A 128 1.89 -11.25 -0.40
C LEU A 128 1.23 -12.61 -0.17
N ASP A 129 1.50 -13.62 -1.00
CA ASP A 129 1.06 -14.99 -0.76
C ASP A 129 1.68 -15.57 0.53
N GLN A 130 2.98 -15.36 0.76
CA GLN A 130 3.64 -15.80 1.99
C GLN A 130 3.10 -15.08 3.23
N VAL A 131 2.90 -13.75 3.14
CA VAL A 131 2.29 -12.97 4.21
C VAL A 131 0.88 -13.49 4.51
N ARG A 132 0.03 -13.65 3.50
CA ARG A 132 -1.34 -14.18 3.64
C ARG A 132 -1.37 -15.52 4.37
N MET A 133 -0.48 -16.44 3.99
CA MET A 133 -0.37 -17.75 4.64
C MET A 133 0.04 -17.62 6.11
N SER A 134 0.99 -16.72 6.42
CA SER A 134 1.46 -16.50 7.79
C SER A 134 0.40 -15.92 8.73
N VAL A 135 -0.54 -15.13 8.19
CA VAL A 135 -1.64 -14.51 8.97
C VAL A 135 -2.92 -15.34 8.96
N GLY A 136 -2.89 -16.54 8.39
CA GLY A 136 -4.00 -17.49 8.40
C GLY A 136 -5.23 -17.05 7.60
N ARG A 137 -5.07 -16.20 6.57
CA ARG A 137 -6.21 -15.75 5.75
C ARG A 137 -6.42 -16.64 4.52
N GLU A 138 -7.56 -17.30 4.46
CA GLU A 138 -7.97 -18.14 3.32
C GLU A 138 -8.31 -17.30 2.07
N VAL A 139 -8.11 -17.86 0.87
CA VAL A 139 -8.29 -17.18 -0.43
C VAL A 139 -9.75 -16.98 -0.78
#